data_AF-A0A7V8G7Y1-F1
#
_entry.id   AF-A0A7V8G7Y1-F1
#
_cell.length_a   1.000
_cell.length_b   1.000
_cell.length_c   1.000
_cell.angle_alpha   90.00
_cell.angle_beta   90.00
_cell.angle_gamma   90.00
#
_symmetry.space_group_name_H-M   'P 1'
#
loop_
_entity.id
_entity.type
_entity.pdbx_description
1 polymer ?
#
loop_
_entity_poly.entity_id
_entity_poly.type
_entity_poly.pdbx_seq_one_letter_code
_entity_poly.pdbx_strand_id
1 'polypeptide(L)'
;MRVTEELDAMRVMGIPHGLRLILPRVLALGIAMPLISLWTSMAALLGGMLAADAALDISPAYFLSALPRAVPIANLWLATAKSAVFGILIALIGCYFGMKVKPNTESLGRGTTSSVVTSITAVILVDALFAVLFKGIGFRG
;
A
#
# COMPACT_ATOMS: atom_id res chain seq x y z
N MET A 1 -23.15 0.13 -6.35
CA MET A 1 -22.87 1.41 -7.02
C MET A 1 -23.07 1.34 -8.53
N ARG A 2 -22.33 0.54 -9.30
CA ARG A 2 -22.56 0.48 -10.77
C ARG A 2 -23.62 -0.52 -11.20
N VAL A 3 -23.66 -1.69 -10.55
CA VAL A 3 -24.70 -2.72 -10.77
C VAL A 3 -26.07 -2.26 -10.25
N THR A 4 -26.08 -1.35 -9.27
CA THR A 4 -27.29 -0.77 -8.66
C THR A 4 -27.68 0.58 -9.28
N GLU A 5 -27.12 0.95 -10.43
CA GLU A 5 -27.34 2.22 -11.16
C GLU A 5 -27.14 3.53 -10.36
N GLU A 6 -26.70 3.49 -9.11
CA GLU A 6 -26.44 4.68 -8.29
C GLU A 6 -25.43 5.64 -8.92
N LEU A 7 -24.44 5.10 -9.67
CA LEU A 7 -23.50 5.90 -10.43
C LEU A 7 -24.18 6.68 -11.56
N ASP A 8 -25.14 6.08 -12.27
CA ASP A 8 -25.88 6.79 -13.33
C ASP A 8 -26.90 7.78 -12.74
N ALA A 9 -27.54 7.43 -11.61
CA ALA A 9 -28.40 8.35 -10.87
C ALA A 9 -27.63 9.62 -10.42
N MET A 10 -26.41 9.46 -9.92
CA MET A 10 -25.54 10.60 -9.58
C MET A 10 -25.17 11.46 -10.79
N ARG A 11 -25.07 10.86 -11.98
CA ARG A 11 -24.76 11.58 -13.22
C ARG A 11 -25.94 12.43 -13.69
N VAL A 12 -27.15 11.88 -13.57
CA VAL A 12 -28.41 12.60 -13.84
C VAL A 12 -28.58 13.78 -12.87
N MET A 13 -28.15 13.63 -11.62
CA MET A 13 -28.14 14.72 -10.62
C MET A 13 -27.02 15.75 -10.82
N GLY A 14 -26.18 15.64 -11.85
CA GLY A 14 -25.09 16.58 -12.13
C GLY A 14 -23.91 16.54 -11.15
N ILE A 15 -23.80 15.49 -10.33
CA ILE A 15 -22.77 15.40 -9.28
C ILE A 15 -21.51 14.73 -9.85
N PRO A 16 -20.33 15.37 -9.80
CA PRO A 16 -19.10 14.79 -10.31
C PRO A 16 -18.66 13.57 -9.48
N HIS A 17 -18.61 12.39 -10.10
CA HIS A 17 -18.19 11.13 -9.44
C HIS A 17 -16.76 11.17 -8.93
N GLY A 18 -15.85 11.81 -9.67
CA GLY A 18 -14.42 11.83 -9.38
C GLY A 18 -14.10 12.45 -8.03
N LEU A 19 -14.65 13.64 -7.77
CA LEU A 19 -14.35 14.37 -6.54
C LEU A 19 -15.06 13.77 -5.32
N ARG A 20 -16.25 13.19 -5.50
CA ARG A 20 -17.08 12.76 -4.37
C ARG A 20 -16.89 11.30 -3.97
N LEU A 21 -16.51 10.42 -4.90
CA LEU A 21 -16.27 8.99 -4.61
C LEU A 21 -14.79 8.64 -4.57
N ILE A 22 -13.98 9.14 -5.50
CA ILE A 22 -12.57 8.71 -5.63
C ILE A 22 -11.70 9.40 -4.59
N LEU A 23 -11.83 10.72 -4.46
CA LEU A 23 -11.02 11.52 -3.54
C LEU A 23 -11.06 11.02 -2.08
N PRO A 24 -12.23 10.76 -1.45
CA PRO A 24 -12.23 10.25 -0.07
C PRO A 24 -11.64 8.85 0.06
N ARG A 25 -11.79 7.99 -0.96
CA ARG A 25 -11.20 6.63 -0.95
C ARG A 25 -9.68 6.68 -1.07
N VAL A 26 -9.16 7.53 -1.94
CA VAL A 26 -7.72 7.71 -2.13
C VAL A 26 -7.07 8.30 -0.87
N LEU A 27 -7.70 9.30 -0.25
CA LEU A 27 -7.24 9.86 1.03
C LEU A 27 -7.26 8.81 2.14
N ALA A 28 -8.35 8.04 2.27
CA ALA A 28 -8.45 6.99 3.27
C ALA A 28 -7.36 5.92 3.10
N LEU A 29 -7.13 5.43 1.88
CA LEU A 29 -6.08 4.43 1.63
C LEU A 29 -4.67 5.01 1.77
N GLY A 30 -4.46 6.28 1.37
CA GLY A 30 -3.19 6.97 1.51
C GLY A 30 -2.76 7.15 2.96
N ILE A 31 -3.71 7.26 3.91
CA ILE A 31 -3.43 7.35 5.35
C ILE A 31 -3.39 5.95 6.00
N ALA A 32 -4.27 5.04 5.59
CA ALA A 32 -4.34 3.70 6.17
C ALA A 32 -3.09 2.87 5.87
N MET A 33 -2.53 2.95 4.66
CA MET A 33 -1.36 2.16 4.28
C MET A 33 -0.10 2.46 5.11
N PRO A 34 0.29 3.73 5.33
CA PRO A 34 1.37 4.08 6.27
C PRO A 34 1.15 3.54 7.67
N LEU A 35 -0.08 3.62 8.19
CA LEU A 35 -0.40 3.16 9.54
C LEU A 35 -0.24 1.63 9.67
N ILE A 36 -0.70 0.89 8.65
CA ILE A 36 -0.51 -0.56 8.58
C ILE A 36 0.98 -0.92 8.44
N SER A 37 1.75 -0.16 7.65
CA SER A 37 3.20 -0.37 7.50
C SER A 37 3.95 -0.19 8.82
N LEU A 38 3.60 0.83 9.61
CA LEU A 38 4.17 1.03 10.94
C LEU A 38 3.82 -0.13 11.89
N TRP A 39 2.55 -0.56 11.90
CA TRP A 39 2.09 -1.67 12.73
C TRP A 39 2.79 -2.99 12.40
N THR A 40 2.87 -3.31 11.11
CA THR A 40 3.52 -4.53 10.62
C THR A 40 5.03 -4.50 10.88
N SER A 41 5.67 -3.33 10.79
CA SER A 41 7.09 -3.17 11.14
C SER A 41 7.33 -3.44 12.63
N MET A 42 6.48 -2.93 13.52
CA MET A 42 6.58 -3.22 14.97
C MET A 42 6.38 -4.72 15.25
N ALA A 43 5.37 -5.34 14.62
CA ALA A 43 5.14 -6.78 14.75
C ALA A 43 6.32 -7.61 14.20
N ALA A 44 6.93 -7.18 13.10
CA ALA A 44 8.11 -7.82 12.52
C ALA A 44 9.34 -7.71 13.43
N LEU A 45 9.56 -6.57 14.09
CA LEU A 45 10.66 -6.41 15.06
C LEU A 45 10.48 -7.30 16.28
N LEU A 46 9.25 -7.39 16.82
CA LEU A 46 8.94 -8.29 17.94
C LEU A 46 9.09 -9.77 17.55
N GLY A 47 8.58 -10.14 16.38
CA GLY A 47 8.74 -11.49 15.84
C GLY A 47 10.21 -11.84 15.57
N GLY A 48 10.98 -10.90 15.03
CA GLY A 48 12.42 -11.04 14.82
C GLY A 48 13.21 -11.20 16.11
N MET A 49 12.82 -10.47 17.17
CA MET A 49 13.42 -10.61 18.50
C MET A 49 13.17 -12.00 19.10
N LEU A 50 11.93 -12.49 19.05
CA LEU A 50 11.58 -13.83 19.54
C LEU A 50 12.27 -14.93 18.73
N ALA A 51 12.37 -14.77 17.41
CA ALA A 51 13.06 -15.71 16.54
C ALA A 51 14.58 -15.72 16.79
N ALA A 52 15.19 -14.56 17.05
CA ALA A 52 16.61 -14.45 17.36
C ALA A 52 16.97 -15.09 18.71
N ASP A 53 16.10 -14.93 19.70
CA ASP A 53 16.23 -15.59 21.01
C ASP A 53 16.13 -17.11 20.85
N ALA A 54 15.10 -17.60 20.16
CA ALA A 54 14.86 -19.04 20.00
C ALA A 54 15.87 -19.77 19.10
N ALA A 55 16.41 -19.11 18.07
CA ALA A 55 17.26 -19.75 17.06
C ALA A 55 18.76 -19.48 17.24
N LEU A 56 19.13 -18.31 17.79
CA LEU A 56 20.53 -17.87 17.90
C LEU A 56 20.97 -17.63 19.36
N ASP A 57 20.10 -17.84 20.35
CA ASP A 57 20.38 -17.61 21.79
C ASP A 57 20.85 -16.17 22.09
N ILE A 58 20.40 -15.21 21.26
CA ILE A 58 20.77 -13.80 21.40
C ILE A 58 19.79 -13.14 22.37
N SER A 59 20.32 -12.65 23.49
CA SER A 59 19.51 -11.93 24.47
C SER A 59 18.73 -10.74 23.84
N PRO A 60 17.46 -10.51 24.25
CA PRO A 60 16.66 -9.38 23.78
C PRO A 60 17.33 -8.01 23.99
N ALA A 61 18.12 -7.88 25.06
CA ALA A 61 18.88 -6.66 25.36
C ALA A 61 19.96 -6.39 24.30
N TYR A 62 20.64 -7.44 23.82
CA TYR A 62 21.62 -7.30 22.73
C TYR A 62 20.93 -6.94 21.42
N PHE A 63 19.79 -7.56 21.11
CA PHE A 63 19.00 -7.26 19.92
C PHE A 63 18.60 -5.77 19.86
N LEU A 64 18.09 -5.21 20.96
CA LEU A 64 17.72 -3.78 21.03
C LEU A 64 18.92 -2.84 20.87
N SER A 65 20.10 -3.23 21.35
CA SER A 65 21.32 -2.43 21.20
C SER A 65 21.90 -2.46 19.78
N ALA A 66 21.69 -3.57 19.06
CA ALA A 66 22.16 -3.77 17.69
C ALA A 66 21.18 -3.19 16.64
N LEU A 67 19.90 -3.10 16.98
CA LEU A 67 18.80 -2.65 16.09
C LEU A 67 19.08 -1.30 15.41
N PRO A 68 19.50 -0.23 16.13
CA PRO A 68 19.74 1.08 15.52
C PRO A 68 20.99 1.09 14.62
N ARG A 69 21.92 0.15 14.84
CA ARG A 69 23.13 -0.01 14.03
C ARG A 69 22.86 -0.81 12.75
N ALA A 70 21.91 -1.74 12.80
CA ALA A 70 21.50 -2.55 11.64
C ALA A 70 20.45 -1.86 10.77
N VAL A 71 19.53 -1.08 11.35
CA VAL A 71 18.44 -0.42 10.64
C VAL A 71 18.44 1.08 10.95
N PRO A 72 18.99 1.93 10.05
CA PRO A 72 18.93 3.38 10.20
C PRO A 72 17.48 3.87 10.21
N ILE A 73 17.20 4.93 10.99
CA ILE A 73 15.89 5.60 11.05
C ILE A 73 15.43 6.09 9.67
N ALA A 74 16.37 6.39 8.76
CA ALA A 74 16.08 6.74 7.38
C ALA A 74 15.26 5.64 6.65
N ASN A 75 15.49 4.36 6.95
CA ASN A 75 14.73 3.26 6.35
C ASN A 75 13.27 3.27 6.79
N LEU A 76 12.98 3.67 8.04
CA LEU A 76 11.62 3.79 8.54
C LEU A 76 10.87 4.93 7.83
N TRP A 77 11.53 6.07 7.61
CA TRP A 77 10.95 7.18 6.89
C TRP A 77 10.69 6.84 5.42
N LEU A 78 11.66 6.20 4.77
CA LEU A 78 11.53 5.69 3.40
C LEU A 78 10.40 4.68 3.26
N ALA A 79 10.32 3.71 4.18
CA ALA A 79 9.25 2.70 4.19
C ALA A 79 7.86 3.36 4.34
N THR A 80 7.73 4.28 5.29
CA THR A 80 6.46 4.97 5.57
C THR A 80 6.01 5.83 4.38
N ALA A 81 6.93 6.59 3.79
CA ALA A 81 6.66 7.40 2.60
C ALA A 81 6.28 6.53 1.39
N LYS A 82 7.00 5.42 1.17
CA LYS A 82 6.72 4.47 0.08
C LYS A 82 5.34 3.82 0.25
N SER A 83 4.97 3.44 1.46
CA SER A 83 3.65 2.88 1.77
C SER A 83 2.50 3.86 1.49
N ALA A 84 2.67 5.16 1.72
CA ALA A 84 1.67 6.17 1.34
C ALA A 84 1.43 6.21 -0.18
N VAL A 85 2.52 6.22 -0.96
CA VAL A 85 2.46 6.23 -2.43
C VAL A 85 1.76 4.98 -2.96
N PHE A 86 2.08 3.81 -2.39
CA PHE A 86 1.41 2.56 -2.75
C PHE A 86 -0.07 2.56 -2.42
N GLY A 87 -0.49 3.09 -1.27
CA GLY A 87 -1.91 3.22 -0.93
C GLY A 87 -2.68 4.07 -1.93
N ILE A 88 -2.12 5.21 -2.31
CA ILE A 88 -2.72 6.10 -3.32
C ILE A 88 -2.82 5.39 -4.68
N LEU A 89 -1.75 4.71 -5.12
CA LEU A 89 -1.70 4.00 -6.39
C LEU A 89 -2.75 2.88 -6.45
N ILE A 90 -2.84 2.05 -5.41
CA ILE A 90 -3.82 0.97 -5.33
C ILE A 90 -5.25 1.53 -5.35
N ALA A 91 -5.51 2.62 -4.60
CA ALA A 91 -6.82 3.25 -4.58
C ALA A 91 -7.23 3.79 -5.96
N LEU A 92 -6.30 4.40 -6.69
CA LEU A 92 -6.54 4.91 -8.04
C LEU A 92 -6.82 3.78 -9.03
N ILE A 93 -6.02 2.70 -9.02
CA ILE A 93 -6.22 1.56 -9.92
C ILE A 93 -7.56 0.87 -9.61
N GLY A 94 -7.87 0.67 -8.33
CA GLY A 94 -9.15 0.10 -7.90
C GLY A 94 -10.35 0.94 -8.33
N CYS A 95 -10.26 2.27 -8.19
CA CYS A 95 -11.31 3.18 -8.66
C CYS A 95 -11.44 3.17 -10.19
N TYR A 96 -10.34 3.11 -10.92
CA TYR A 96 -10.35 3.04 -12.39
C TYR A 96 -11.07 1.79 -12.89
N PHE A 97 -10.72 0.61 -12.39
CA PHE A 97 -11.38 -0.62 -12.78
C PHE A 97 -12.83 -0.65 -12.31
N GLY A 98 -13.12 -0.21 -11.09
CA GLY A 98 -14.48 -0.12 -10.55
C GLY A 98 -15.41 0.76 -11.38
N MET A 99 -14.90 1.84 -11.96
CA MET A 99 -15.62 2.72 -12.89
C MET A 99 -15.63 2.23 -14.35
N LYS A 100 -15.01 1.10 -14.68
CA LYS A 100 -14.99 0.55 -16.05
C LYS A 100 -15.83 -0.73 -16.20
N VAL A 101 -16.15 -1.40 -15.10
CA VAL A 101 -16.99 -2.62 -15.07
C VAL A 101 -18.40 -2.36 -15.62
N LYS A 102 -18.95 -3.24 -16.47
CA LYS A 102 -20.35 -3.17 -16.93
C LYS A 102 -21.33 -3.62 -15.82
N PRO A 103 -22.62 -3.23 -15.84
CA PRO A 103 -23.62 -3.70 -14.88
C PRO A 103 -24.03 -5.17 -15.15
N ASN A 104 -23.06 -6.09 -15.09
CA ASN A 104 -23.26 -7.53 -15.17
C ASN A 104 -22.35 -8.23 -14.15
N THR A 105 -22.86 -9.25 -13.46
CA THR A 105 -22.16 -9.95 -12.37
C THR A 105 -20.91 -10.67 -12.87
N GLU A 106 -20.94 -11.24 -14.08
CA GLU A 106 -19.77 -11.88 -14.69
C GLU A 106 -18.67 -10.87 -15.04
N SER A 107 -19.06 -9.70 -15.55
CA SER A 107 -18.12 -8.60 -15.82
C SER A 107 -17.50 -8.04 -14.54
N LEU A 108 -18.24 -8.08 -13.41
CA LEU A 108 -17.76 -7.63 -12.10
C LEU A 108 -16.66 -8.54 -11.56
N GLY A 109 -16.83 -9.86 -11.65
CA GLY A 109 -15.79 -10.82 -11.27
C GLY A 109 -14.50 -10.61 -12.08
N ARG A 110 -14.62 -10.57 -13.42
CA ARG A 110 -13.46 -10.35 -14.31
C ARG A 110 -12.80 -8.99 -14.08
N GLY A 111 -13.58 -7.95 -13.88
CA GLY A 111 -13.08 -6.60 -13.59
C GLY A 111 -12.31 -6.53 -12.27
N THR A 112 -12.78 -7.24 -11.23
CA THR A 112 -12.12 -7.28 -9.92
C THR A 112 -10.79 -8.03 -9.99
N THR A 113 -10.75 -9.21 -10.63
CA THR A 113 -9.50 -9.96 -10.81
C THR A 113 -8.48 -9.16 -11.62
N SER A 114 -8.91 -8.54 -12.73
CA SER A 114 -8.02 -7.67 -13.53
C SER A 114 -7.51 -6.47 -12.73
N SER A 115 -8.35 -5.90 -11.86
CA SER A 115 -7.96 -4.80 -10.98
C SER A 115 -6.87 -5.23 -10.00
N VAL A 116 -7.02 -6.39 -9.37
CA VAL A 116 -6.06 -6.91 -8.39
C VAL A 116 -4.72 -7.21 -9.06
N VAL A 117 -4.74 -7.93 -10.18
CA VAL A 117 -3.50 -8.25 -10.93
C VAL A 117 -2.79 -6.96 -11.36
N THR A 118 -3.51 -6.01 -11.96
CA THR A 118 -2.92 -4.73 -12.39
C THR A 118 -2.36 -3.94 -11.21
N SER A 119 -3.06 -3.94 -10.07
CA SER A 119 -2.60 -3.24 -8.86
C SER A 119 -1.31 -3.85 -8.34
N ILE A 120 -1.22 -5.19 -8.22
CA ILE A 120 -0.03 -5.88 -7.73
C ILE A 120 1.15 -5.65 -8.68
N THR A 121 0.94 -5.81 -10.00
CA THR A 121 2.00 -5.59 -10.99
C THR A 121 2.50 -4.15 -10.97
N ALA A 122 1.60 -3.16 -10.89
CA ALA A 122 1.99 -1.76 -10.81
C ALA A 122 2.78 -1.45 -9.54
N VAL A 123 2.34 -1.97 -8.39
CA VAL A 123 3.07 -1.80 -7.12
C VAL A 123 4.46 -2.39 -7.21
N ILE A 124 4.63 -3.60 -7.76
CA ILE A 124 5.95 -4.22 -7.94
C ILE A 124 6.86 -3.41 -8.86
N LEU A 125 6.34 -2.90 -9.99
CA LEU A 125 7.12 -2.08 -10.92
C LEU A 125 7.57 -0.76 -10.27
N VAL A 126 6.67 -0.09 -9.56
CA VAL A 126 6.98 1.14 -8.83
C VAL A 126 7.93 0.85 -7.67
N ASP A 127 7.78 -0.29 -6.99
CA ASP A 127 8.69 -0.74 -5.95
C ASP A 127 10.12 -0.92 -6.47
N ALA A 128 10.26 -1.59 -7.62
CA ALA A 128 11.53 -1.81 -8.29
C ALA A 128 12.16 -0.49 -8.76
N LEU A 129 11.35 0.45 -9.29
CA LEU A 129 11.81 1.78 -9.65
C LEU A 129 12.37 2.51 -8.43
N PHE A 130 11.63 2.52 -7.31
CA PHE A 130 12.10 3.09 -6.05
C PHE A 130 13.37 2.39 -5.56
N ALA A 131 13.45 1.06 -5.65
CA ALA A 131 14.63 0.32 -5.23
C ALA A 131 15.87 0.70 -6.05
N VAL A 132 15.75 0.82 -7.37
CA VAL A 132 16.85 1.27 -8.25
C VAL A 132 17.22 2.72 -7.98
N LEU A 133 16.23 3.60 -7.80
CA LEU A 133 16.45 5.01 -7.49
C LEU A 133 17.23 5.14 -6.18
N PHE A 134 16.72 4.54 -5.10
CA PHE A 134 17.32 4.56 -3.76
C PHE A 134 18.66 3.82 -3.66
N LYS A 135 18.87 2.78 -4.48
CA LYS A 135 20.18 2.11 -4.59
C LYS A 135 21.26 3.05 -5.16
N GLY A 136 20.88 3.99 -6.03
CA GLY A 136 21.78 5.01 -6.59
C GLY A 136 22.04 6.21 -5.67
N ILE A 137 21.10 6.55 -4.78
CA ILE A 137 21.24 7.60 -3.75
C ILE A 137 21.85 7.05 -2.45
N GLY A 138 22.47 5.87 -2.51
CA GLY A 138 23.20 5.26 -1.41
C GLY A 138 24.19 6.27 -0.84
N PHE A 139 23.78 6.90 0.26
CA PHE A 139 24.68 7.62 1.14
C PHE A 139 25.79 6.65 1.51
N ARG A 140 26.99 6.94 1.00
CA ARG A 140 28.25 6.54 1.63
C ARG A 140 28.24 7.20 3.01
N GLY A 141 27.86 6.45 4.02
CA GLY A 141 27.89 6.85 5.43
C GLY A 141 28.06 5.60 6.27
#